data_AF-K1Q8Y3-F1
#
_entry.id   AF-K1Q8Y3-F1
#
_cell.length_a   1.000
_cell.length_b   1.000
_cell.length_c   1.000
_cell.angle_alpha   90.00
_cell.angle_beta   90.00
_cell.angle_gamma   90.00
#
_symmetry.space_group_name_H-M   'P 1'
#
loop_
_entity.id
_entity.type
_entity.pdbx_description
1 polymer ?
#
loop_
_entity_poly.entity_id
_entity_poly.type
_entity_poly.pdbx_seq_one_letter_code
_entity_poly.pdbx_strand_id
1 'polypeptide(L)'
;MSDCTQDFVTDKISDGVFDMSFRLQDVTVTVGLTESDVNTHCGFFAGPGTASQLVVIDCPTLPRGRFVQISQITEPLTLCEVDVFGVPV
;
A
#
# COMPACT_ATOMS: atom_id res chain seq x y z
N MET A 1 1.88 -6.36 -13.91
CA MET A 1 0.78 -5.47 -13.48
C MET A 1 -0.48 -6.32 -13.50
N SER A 2 -0.72 -7.09 -12.45
CA SER A 2 -1.99 -7.83 -12.29
C SER A 2 -3.04 -6.83 -11.84
N ASP A 3 -4.10 -6.74 -12.61
CA ASP A 3 -5.22 -5.83 -12.40
C ASP A 3 -6.04 -6.33 -11.21
N CYS A 4 -5.89 -5.71 -10.04
CA CYS A 4 -6.66 -6.07 -8.85
C CYS A 4 -8.18 -5.91 -9.03
N THR A 5 -8.63 -5.22 -10.08
CA THR A 5 -10.04 -5.15 -10.45
C THR A 5 -10.59 -6.52 -10.87
N GLN A 6 -9.74 -7.44 -11.33
CA GLN A 6 -10.15 -8.79 -11.73
C GLN A 6 -10.42 -9.70 -10.52
N ASP A 7 -9.95 -9.37 -9.31
CA ASP A 7 -10.24 -10.14 -8.09
C ASP A 7 -11.67 -9.90 -7.55
N PHE A 8 -12.32 -8.79 -7.89
CA PHE A 8 -13.72 -8.56 -7.49
C PHE A 8 -14.72 -9.33 -8.36
N VAL A 9 -14.33 -9.70 -9.59
CA VAL A 9 -15.21 -10.34 -10.58
C VAL A 9 -15.15 -11.88 -10.51
N THR A 10 -14.09 -12.47 -9.93
CA THR A 10 -13.82 -13.91 -9.92
C THR A 10 -14.42 -14.69 -8.75
N ASP A 11 -15.46 -14.19 -8.06
CA ASP A 11 -16.25 -15.01 -7.13
C ASP A 11 -17.05 -16.14 -7.84
N LYS A 12 -16.90 -16.26 -9.17
CA LYS A 12 -17.24 -17.45 -9.95
C LYS A 12 -16.19 -17.71 -11.06
N ILE A 13 -15.56 -18.88 -10.96
CA ILE A 13 -14.92 -19.69 -12.02
C ILE A 13 -13.38 -19.78 -11.92
N SER A 14 -12.97 -21.02 -11.72
CA SER A 14 -11.60 -21.55 -11.62
C SER A 14 -10.71 -21.21 -12.81
N ASP A 15 -9.79 -20.27 -12.60
CA ASP A 15 -8.44 -20.23 -13.21
C ASP A 15 -7.48 -19.89 -12.06
N GLY A 16 -6.29 -20.49 -12.04
CA GLY A 16 -5.36 -20.44 -10.89
C GLY A 16 -4.77 -19.07 -10.55
N VAL A 17 -5.62 -18.12 -10.13
CA VAL A 17 -5.23 -16.87 -9.49
C VAL A 17 -4.88 -17.23 -8.05
N PHE A 18 -3.59 -17.34 -7.77
CA PHE A 18 -3.12 -17.48 -6.41
C PHE A 18 -3.34 -16.15 -5.69
N ASP A 19 -4.16 -16.15 -4.65
CA ASP A 19 -4.28 -15.02 -3.74
C ASP A 19 -2.89 -14.71 -3.17
N MET A 20 -2.32 -13.59 -3.61
CA MET A 20 -1.01 -13.11 -3.19
C MET A 20 -1.12 -12.02 -2.12
N SER A 21 -2.31 -11.76 -1.60
CA SER A 21 -2.56 -10.66 -0.65
C SER A 21 -1.81 -10.84 0.66
N PHE A 22 -1.51 -12.09 1.05
CA PHE A 22 -0.67 -12.40 2.20
C PHE A 22 0.73 -11.78 2.11
N ARG A 23 1.19 -11.45 0.89
CA ARG A 23 2.50 -10.82 0.66
C ARG A 23 2.51 -9.37 1.11
N LEU A 24 1.36 -8.71 1.28
CA LEU A 24 1.29 -7.38 1.86
C LEU A 24 1.50 -7.48 3.39
N GLN A 25 2.75 -7.36 3.85
CA GLN A 25 3.11 -7.43 5.26
C GLN A 25 4.34 -6.58 5.53
N ASP A 26 4.53 -6.16 6.78
CA ASP A 26 5.68 -5.35 7.21
C ASP A 26 5.92 -4.11 6.33
N VAL A 27 4.83 -3.43 5.93
CA VAL A 27 4.86 -2.28 5.03
C VAL A 27 5.10 -1.01 5.82
N THR A 28 6.09 -0.22 5.41
CA THR A 28 6.38 1.10 5.96
C THR A 28 5.96 2.19 4.97
N VAL A 29 5.23 3.19 5.47
CA VAL A 29 4.83 4.38 4.72
C VAL A 29 5.63 5.58 5.21
N THR A 30 6.39 6.18 4.31
CA THR A 30 7.14 7.41 4.56
C THR A 30 6.72 8.52 3.59
N VAL A 31 6.97 9.76 4.01
CA VAL A 31 6.64 10.98 3.26
C VAL A 31 7.87 11.86 3.16
N GLY A 32 8.01 12.58 2.04
CA GLY A 32 9.18 13.41 1.74
C GLY A 32 8.88 14.54 0.77
N LEU A 33 9.73 15.57 0.80
CA LEU A 33 9.63 16.71 -0.13
C LEU A 33 10.29 16.43 -1.48
N THR A 34 11.30 15.56 -1.49
CA THR A 34 12.07 15.18 -2.69
C THR A 34 12.16 13.66 -2.79
N GLU A 35 12.28 13.13 -4.02
CA GLU A 35 12.40 11.70 -4.28
C GLU A 35 13.58 11.03 -3.55
N SER A 36 14.70 11.73 -3.40
CA SER A 36 15.89 11.21 -2.71
C SER A 36 15.82 11.31 -1.17
N ASP A 37 14.80 11.96 -0.62
CA ASP A 37 14.67 12.21 0.81
C ASP A 37 13.22 12.00 1.29
N VAL A 38 12.82 10.73 1.34
CA VAL A 38 11.51 10.26 1.80
C VAL A 38 11.65 9.54 3.14
N ASN A 39 12.00 10.31 4.17
CA ASN A 39 12.46 9.80 5.47
C ASN A 39 11.47 10.05 6.62
N THR A 40 10.40 10.82 6.41
CA THR A 40 9.46 11.14 7.48
C THR A 40 8.45 10.00 7.61
N HIS A 41 8.54 9.26 8.71
CA HIS A 41 7.66 8.12 8.97
C HIS A 41 6.21 8.57 9.16
N CYS A 42 5.29 8.04 8.34
CA CYS A 42 3.86 8.23 8.49
C CYS A 42 3.25 7.05 9.26
N GLY A 43 3.51 5.81 8.84
CA GLY A 43 2.87 4.66 9.48
C GLY A 43 3.43 3.31 9.04
N PHE A 44 2.94 2.27 9.71
CA PHE A 44 3.39 0.90 9.52
C PHE A 44 2.20 -0.06 9.52
N PHE A 45 2.20 -1.02 8.60
CA PHE A 45 1.23 -2.10 8.54
C PHE A 45 1.96 -3.44 8.70
N ALA A 46 1.68 -4.15 9.81
CA ALA A 46 2.32 -5.42 10.09
C ALA A 46 1.86 -6.53 9.13
N GLY A 47 0.59 -6.51 8.71
CA GLY A 47 0.01 -7.60 7.92
C GLY A 47 -0.11 -8.93 8.68
N PRO A 48 -0.28 -10.05 7.95
CA PRO A 48 -0.47 -10.11 6.49
C PRO A 48 -1.79 -9.47 6.05
N GLY A 49 -1.81 -8.96 4.82
CA GLY A 49 -3.01 -8.47 4.17
C GLY A 49 -3.93 -9.62 3.74
N THR A 50 -5.20 -9.30 3.52
CA THR A 50 -6.19 -10.22 2.92
C THR A 50 -6.66 -9.69 1.57
N ALA A 51 -7.23 -10.58 0.75
CA ALA A 51 -7.82 -10.20 -0.54
C ALA A 51 -8.79 -9.02 -0.38
N SER A 52 -8.62 -8.01 -1.24
CA SER A 52 -9.43 -6.79 -1.28
C SER A 52 -9.48 -6.01 0.05
N GLN A 53 -8.52 -6.19 0.95
CA GLN A 53 -8.49 -5.46 2.21
C GLN A 53 -8.21 -3.98 1.98
N LEU A 54 -9.04 -3.12 2.56
CA LEU A 54 -8.72 -1.72 2.75
C LEU A 54 -7.94 -1.54 4.05
N VAL A 55 -6.70 -1.04 3.94
CA VAL A 55 -5.87 -0.67 5.09
C VAL A 55 -5.79 0.85 5.17
N VAL A 56 -6.30 1.42 6.25
CA VAL A 56 -6.20 2.86 6.52
C VAL A 56 -4.98 3.10 7.41
N ILE A 57 -4.08 3.98 6.97
CA ILE A 57 -2.89 4.38 7.71
C ILE A 57 -3.00 5.88 8.02
N ASP A 58 -3.22 6.17 9.30
CA ASP A 58 -3.24 7.55 9.78
C ASP A 58 -1.83 8.00 10.15
N CYS A 59 -1.33 9.06 9.51
CA CYS A 59 -0.08 9.68 9.92
C CYS A 59 -0.31 10.40 11.27
N PRO A 60 0.51 10.15 12.31
CA PRO A 60 0.35 10.78 13.63
C PRO A 60 0.67 12.28 13.62
N THR A 61 1.36 12.74 12.58
CA THR A 61 1.55 14.15 12.26
C THR A 61 1.03 14.42 10.86
N LEU A 62 0.89 15.67 10.45
CA LEU A 62 0.68 16.03 9.04
C LEU A 62 2.03 16.37 8.39
N PRO A 63 2.82 15.38 7.95
CA PRO A 63 4.09 15.65 7.28
C PRO A 63 3.82 16.44 6.00
N ARG A 64 4.62 17.48 5.79
CA ARG A 64 4.64 18.17 4.49
C ARG A 64 5.44 17.33 3.52
N GLY A 65 4.82 16.96 2.41
CA GLY A 65 5.47 16.12 1.41
C GLY A 65 4.88 16.28 0.02
N ARG A 66 5.68 15.92 -0.96
CA ARG A 66 5.30 15.75 -2.35
C ARG A 66 5.34 14.27 -2.78
N PHE A 67 6.17 13.48 -2.10
CA PHE A 67 6.38 12.07 -2.39
C PHE A 67 5.91 11.24 -1.20
N VAL A 68 5.18 10.17 -1.49
CA VAL A 68 4.83 9.12 -0.55
C VAL A 68 5.54 7.85 -1.02
N GLN A 69 6.28 7.22 -0.13
CA GLN A 69 6.95 5.96 -0.41
C GLN A 69 6.31 4.88 0.44
N ILE A 70 5.82 3.85 -0.24
CA ILE A 70 5.33 2.62 0.37
C ILE A 70 6.38 1.56 0.09
N SER A 71 6.92 0.97 1.14
CA SER A 71 8.07 0.09 1.02
C SER A 71 7.90 -1.17 1.86
N GLN A 72 8.43 -2.26 1.32
CA GLN A 72 8.52 -3.57 1.93
C GLN A 72 9.89 -4.16 1.56
N ILE A 73 10.51 -4.90 2.48
CA ILE A 73 11.86 -5.47 2.28
C ILE A 73 11.85 -6.99 2.04
N THR A 74 10.74 -7.66 2.34
CA THR A 74 10.65 -9.12 2.39
C THR A 74 10.16 -9.73 1.07
N GLU A 75 9.21 -9.08 0.41
CA GLU A 75 8.50 -9.60 -0.76
C GLU A 75 8.31 -8.48 -1.79
N PRO A 76 8.16 -8.82 -3.09
CA PRO A 76 7.72 -7.84 -4.08
C PRO A 76 6.35 -7.24 -3.73
N LEU A 77 6.34 -5.93 -3.45
CA LEU A 77 5.16 -5.17 -3.09
C LEU A 77 4.20 -5.04 -4.28
N THR A 78 2.94 -5.42 -4.08
CA THR A 78 1.85 -5.24 -5.05
C THR A 78 0.71 -4.49 -4.37
N LEU A 79 0.30 -3.36 -4.95
CA LEU A 79 -0.78 -2.52 -4.45
C LEU A 79 -1.80 -2.31 -5.57
N CYS A 80 -3.07 -2.43 -5.20
CA CYS A 80 -4.19 -2.29 -6.13
C CYS A 80 -4.56 -0.84 -6.36
N GLU A 81 -4.68 -0.12 -5.26
CA GLU A 81 -5.08 1.28 -5.22
C GLU A 81 -4.41 1.94 -4.01
N VAL A 82 -4.10 3.22 -4.16
CA VAL A 82 -3.50 4.04 -3.11
C VAL A 82 -4.16 5.41 -3.15
N ASP A 83 -4.95 5.69 -2.13
CA ASP A 83 -5.53 7.01 -1.90
C ASP A 83 -4.70 7.78 -0.88
N VAL A 84 -4.34 9.02 -1.21
CA VAL A 84 -3.58 9.91 -0.33
C VAL A 84 -4.43 11.13 0.00
N PHE A 85 -4.68 11.34 1.29
CA PHE A 85 -5.46 12.47 1.79
C PHE A 85 -4.57 13.46 2.54
N GLY A 86 -4.83 14.75 2.34
CA GLY A 86 -4.09 15.83 2.98
C GLY A 86 -4.70 17.19 2.70
N VAL A 87 -4.07 18.24 3.23
CA VAL A 87 -4.45 19.63 2.99
C VAL A 87 -3.36 20.34 2.17
N PRO A 88 -3.73 21.17 1.17
CA PRO A 88 -2.75 21.99 0.47
C PRO A 88 -2.16 23.03 1.44
N VAL A 89 -0.88 23.36 1.23
CA VAL A 89 -0.11 24.31 2.03
C VAL A 89 0.29 25.54 1.24
#